data_AF-A0A7L2QWM9-F1
#
_entry.id   AF-A0A7L2QWM9-F1
#
_cell.length_a   1.000
_cell.length_b   1.000
_cell.length_c   1.000
_cell.angle_alpha   90.00
_cell.angle_beta   90.00
_cell.angle_gamma   90.00
#
_symmetry.space_group_name_H-M   'P 1'
#
loop_
_entity.id
_entity.type
_entity.pdbx_description
1 polymer ?
#
loop_
_entity_poly.entity_id
_entity_poly.type
_entity_poly.pdbx_seq_one_letter_code
_entity_poly.pdbx_strand_id
1 'polypeptide(L)'
;QNLNFTGFRKILKKHDKNLETTRGAEWRVAEVEVAPFYTCKKINQLISETEEVVTNELEDGDRQKAMKRLRVPPLGAAQPVPAWTTFRVGLFCGLFIALNVTVILSGVAFIDGPNVWPLVRIYRGGFLLIEFLFLLGINTYGWRQAGVNHVLIFELNPRSNLSHQHLFEIAGFLGVLWCLSLLACIYGKFTYIPMQVNPLILYGFMLLFLINPTKTLYYKSRFWLLKLLFRVFTAPFHKVGFADFWLADQLNSLVVILMDLEYMICFYSFEVQWEDSAGLLAPTDNQICNSYSYGVRAVVQCIPAWLRFIQCLRRYRDNKRAFHLVNAGKYSTTFFVVTFAALYSTHK
;
A
#
# COMPACT_ATOMS: atom_id res chain seq x y z
N GLN A 1 -25.88 -9.46 6.49
CA GLN A 1 -26.84 -10.13 7.40
C GLN A 1 -26.20 -11.29 8.16
N ASN A 2 -25.92 -12.44 7.52
CA ASN A 2 -25.44 -13.65 8.21
C ASN A 2 -24.12 -13.47 8.99
N LEU A 3 -23.15 -12.72 8.42
CA LEU A 3 -21.89 -12.41 9.11
C LEU A 3 -22.11 -11.59 10.39
N ASN A 4 -22.94 -10.55 10.33
CA ASN A 4 -23.25 -9.71 11.50
C ASN A 4 -24.03 -10.50 12.55
N PHE A 5 -25.03 -11.29 12.16
CA PHE A 5 -25.74 -12.18 13.09
C PHE A 5 -24.80 -13.17 13.79
N THR A 6 -23.90 -13.78 13.02
CA THR A 6 -22.86 -14.68 13.58
C THR A 6 -21.91 -13.92 14.50
N GLY A 7 -21.55 -12.68 14.15
CA GLY A 7 -20.74 -11.78 14.97
C GLY A 7 -21.39 -11.49 16.31
N PHE A 8 -22.65 -11.05 16.33
CA PHE A 8 -23.43 -10.85 17.54
C PHE A 8 -23.53 -12.12 18.38
N ARG A 9 -23.86 -13.26 17.76
CA ARG A 9 -23.92 -14.55 18.46
C ARG A 9 -22.58 -14.89 19.13
N LYS A 10 -21.45 -14.72 18.43
CA LYS A 10 -20.13 -15.04 18.96
C LYS A 10 -19.68 -14.07 20.06
N ILE A 11 -19.91 -12.76 19.90
CA ILE A 11 -19.48 -11.77 20.89
C ILE A 11 -20.30 -11.86 22.17
N LEU A 12 -21.61 -12.09 22.05
CA LEU A 12 -22.50 -12.28 23.20
C LEU A 12 -22.20 -13.59 23.93
N LYS A 13 -21.91 -14.68 23.20
CA LYS A 13 -21.42 -15.92 23.81
C LYS A 13 -20.08 -15.72 24.54
N LYS A 14 -19.20 -14.86 24.01
CA LYS A 14 -17.92 -14.54 24.66
C LYS A 14 -18.12 -13.70 25.92
N HIS A 15 -19.05 -12.73 25.89
CA HIS A 15 -19.49 -11.98 27.06
C HIS A 15 -19.96 -12.92 28.18
N ASP A 16 -20.91 -13.80 27.85
CA ASP A 16 -21.50 -14.74 28.81
C ASP A 16 -20.47 -15.69 29.42
N LYS A 17 -19.53 -16.18 28.59
CA LYS A 17 -18.43 -17.02 29.06
C LYS A 17 -17.48 -16.28 30.00
N ASN A 18 -17.18 -15.01 29.73
CA ASN A 18 -16.19 -14.25 30.49
C ASN A 18 -16.75 -13.64 31.79
N LEU A 19 -18.04 -13.35 31.82
CA LEU A 19 -18.73 -12.74 32.96
C LEU A 19 -19.64 -13.73 33.69
N GLU A 20 -19.58 -15.02 33.33
CA GLU A 20 -20.35 -16.12 33.92
C GLU A 20 -21.85 -15.79 34.06
N THR A 21 -22.44 -15.26 32.98
CA THR A 21 -23.82 -14.76 32.96
C THR A 21 -24.58 -15.26 31.73
N THR A 22 -25.91 -15.16 31.73
CA THR A 22 -26.79 -15.51 30.60
C THR A 22 -27.35 -14.28 29.88
N ARG A 23 -27.04 -13.07 30.36
CA ARG A 23 -27.60 -11.82 29.86
C ARG A 23 -27.33 -11.59 28.36
N GLY A 24 -26.19 -12.04 27.84
CA GLY A 24 -25.86 -11.93 26.42
C GLY A 24 -26.74 -12.82 25.55
N ALA A 25 -27.03 -14.03 25.98
CA ALA A 25 -27.98 -14.93 25.32
C ALA A 25 -29.42 -14.38 25.35
N GLU A 26 -29.86 -13.85 26.49
CA GLU A 26 -31.16 -13.19 26.65
C GLU A 26 -31.28 -11.99 25.70
N TRP A 27 -30.29 -11.10 25.69
CA TRP A 27 -30.24 -9.94 24.80
C TRP A 27 -30.23 -10.33 23.32
N ARG A 28 -29.54 -11.44 22.96
CA ARG A 28 -29.54 -11.97 21.59
C ARG A 28 -30.95 -12.34 21.13
N VAL A 29 -31.72 -13.02 21.96
CA VAL A 29 -33.10 -13.43 21.64
C VAL A 29 -34.00 -12.20 21.57
N ALA A 30 -33.90 -11.33 22.57
CA ALA A 30 -34.75 -10.14 22.69
C ALA A 30 -34.53 -9.11 21.56
N GLU A 31 -33.28 -8.90 21.13
CA GLU A 31 -32.95 -7.80 20.21
C GLU A 31 -32.41 -8.27 18.87
N VAL A 32 -31.60 -9.34 18.82
CA VAL A 32 -30.85 -9.73 17.60
C VAL A 32 -31.67 -10.66 16.71
N GLU A 33 -32.40 -11.62 17.28
CA GLU A 33 -33.20 -12.59 16.53
C GLU A 33 -34.49 -11.97 15.94
N VAL A 34 -35.03 -10.93 16.58
CA VAL A 34 -36.21 -10.21 16.09
C VAL A 34 -35.85 -9.02 15.19
N ALA A 35 -34.58 -8.62 15.15
CA ALA A 35 -34.16 -7.44 14.40
C ALA A 35 -34.51 -7.54 12.90
N PRO A 36 -34.96 -6.44 12.26
CA PRO A 36 -35.33 -6.43 10.85
C PRO A 36 -34.22 -6.90 9.91
N PHE A 37 -32.97 -6.65 10.29
CA PHE A 37 -31.82 -7.07 9.50
C PHE A 37 -31.65 -8.59 9.45
N TYR A 38 -32.25 -9.37 10.35
CA TYR A 38 -32.18 -10.84 10.40
C TYR A 38 -33.50 -11.50 9.95
N THR A 39 -34.65 -10.95 10.34
CA THR A 39 -35.98 -11.53 10.07
C THR A 39 -36.49 -11.27 8.65
N CYS A 40 -36.01 -10.23 7.98
CA CYS A 40 -36.43 -9.92 6.62
C CYS A 40 -35.91 -10.98 5.62
N LYS A 41 -36.81 -11.89 5.21
CA LYS A 41 -36.54 -12.94 4.19
C LYS A 41 -36.71 -12.46 2.74
N LYS A 42 -37.12 -11.19 2.53
CA LYS A 42 -37.26 -10.60 1.19
C LYS A 42 -35.96 -10.70 0.38
N ILE A 43 -34.82 -10.67 1.06
CA ILE A 43 -33.51 -10.87 0.43
C ILE A 43 -33.36 -12.26 -0.19
N ASN A 44 -33.92 -13.32 0.43
CA ASN A 44 -33.85 -14.67 -0.12
C ASN A 44 -34.75 -14.83 -1.35
N GLN A 45 -35.92 -14.19 -1.35
CA GLN A 45 -36.79 -14.13 -2.53
C GLN A 45 -36.08 -13.41 -3.69
N LEU A 46 -35.51 -12.23 -3.44
CA LEU A 46 -34.69 -11.50 -4.42
C LEU A 46 -33.51 -12.32 -4.95
N ILE A 47 -32.85 -13.11 -4.08
CA ILE A 47 -31.79 -14.02 -4.51
C ILE A 47 -32.35 -15.07 -5.49
N SER A 48 -33.44 -15.75 -5.13
CA SER A 48 -34.07 -16.76 -5.99
C SER A 48 -34.53 -16.19 -7.33
N GLU A 49 -35.20 -15.03 -7.32
CA GLU A 49 -35.62 -14.33 -8.54
C GLU A 49 -34.42 -13.96 -9.42
N THR A 50 -33.33 -13.47 -8.82
CA THR A 50 -32.10 -13.14 -9.56
C THR A 50 -31.44 -14.41 -10.13
N GLU A 51 -31.39 -15.49 -9.36
CA GLU A 51 -30.86 -16.79 -9.82
C GLU A 51 -31.63 -17.31 -11.04
N GLU A 52 -32.95 -17.19 -11.03
CA GLU A 52 -33.84 -17.60 -12.11
C GLU A 52 -33.63 -16.76 -13.37
N VAL A 53 -33.64 -15.42 -13.24
CA VAL A 53 -33.41 -14.51 -14.38
C VAL A 53 -32.04 -14.74 -15.01
N VAL A 54 -30.97 -14.86 -14.23
CA VAL A 54 -29.63 -15.12 -14.80
C VAL A 54 -29.55 -16.48 -15.47
N THR A 55 -30.23 -17.50 -14.92
CA THR A 55 -30.23 -18.83 -15.52
C THR A 55 -30.95 -18.81 -16.87
N ASN A 56 -32.16 -18.24 -16.91
CA ASN A 56 -33.03 -18.31 -18.08
C ASN A 56 -32.63 -17.32 -19.18
N GLU A 57 -32.26 -16.09 -18.82
CA GLU A 57 -32.07 -14.99 -19.79
C GLU A 57 -30.60 -14.75 -20.19
N LEU A 58 -29.63 -15.17 -19.36
CA LEU A 58 -28.20 -14.85 -19.56
C LEU A 58 -27.30 -16.07 -19.79
N GLU A 59 -27.74 -17.27 -19.42
CA GLU A 59 -26.96 -18.49 -19.54
C GLU A 59 -27.74 -19.62 -20.24
N ASP A 60 -28.79 -19.27 -21.00
CA ASP A 60 -29.58 -20.19 -21.85
C ASP A 60 -30.12 -21.43 -21.11
N GLY A 61 -30.52 -21.27 -19.84
CA GLY A 61 -31.02 -22.34 -18.98
C GLY A 61 -29.94 -23.12 -18.22
N ASP A 62 -28.65 -22.83 -18.41
CA ASP A 62 -27.56 -23.49 -17.68
C ASP A 62 -27.41 -22.93 -16.25
N ARG A 63 -28.12 -23.59 -15.32
CA ARG A 63 -28.09 -23.25 -13.89
C ARG A 63 -26.68 -23.36 -13.30
N GLN A 64 -25.85 -24.30 -13.73
CA GLN A 64 -24.51 -24.45 -13.15
C GLN A 64 -23.63 -23.26 -13.51
N LYS A 65 -23.66 -22.83 -14.78
CA LYS A 65 -22.92 -21.66 -15.27
C LYS A 65 -23.44 -20.38 -14.63
N ALA A 66 -24.75 -20.22 -14.50
CA ALA A 66 -25.38 -19.11 -13.79
C ALA A 66 -24.96 -19.05 -12.31
N MET A 67 -25.03 -20.17 -11.58
CA MET A 67 -24.62 -20.22 -10.17
C MET A 67 -23.12 -19.96 -10.01
N LYS A 68 -22.27 -20.43 -10.92
CA LYS A 68 -20.83 -20.14 -10.92
C LYS A 68 -20.56 -18.66 -11.14
N ARG A 69 -21.38 -17.97 -11.95
CA ARG A 69 -21.28 -16.53 -12.20
C ARG A 69 -21.86 -15.68 -11.07
N LEU A 70 -22.88 -16.15 -10.37
CA LEU A 70 -23.54 -15.44 -9.28
C LEU A 70 -22.80 -15.61 -7.95
N ARG A 71 -22.42 -16.84 -7.61
CA ARG A 71 -21.79 -17.15 -6.33
C ARG A 71 -20.40 -16.53 -6.25
N VAL A 72 -20.14 -15.87 -5.14
CA VAL A 72 -18.78 -15.41 -4.83
C VAL A 72 -17.96 -16.64 -4.48
N PRO A 73 -16.77 -16.83 -5.08
CA PRO A 73 -15.91 -17.94 -4.70
C PRO A 73 -15.68 -17.93 -3.18
N PRO A 74 -15.67 -19.10 -2.51
CA PRO A 74 -15.53 -19.14 -1.06
C PRO A 74 -14.28 -18.38 -0.63
N LEU A 75 -14.46 -17.36 0.23
CA LEU A 75 -13.44 -16.39 0.63
C LEU A 75 -12.22 -17.01 1.33
N GLY A 76 -12.33 -18.28 1.78
CA GLY A 76 -11.26 -19.06 2.38
C GLY A 76 -10.79 -20.26 1.56
N ALA A 77 -11.45 -20.60 0.44
CA ALA A 77 -10.90 -21.59 -0.47
C ALA A 77 -9.75 -20.90 -1.20
N ALA A 78 -8.53 -21.39 -0.96
CA ALA A 78 -7.37 -21.01 -1.76
C ALA A 78 -7.78 -21.18 -3.23
N GLN A 79 -8.02 -20.07 -3.93
CA GLN A 79 -8.02 -20.10 -5.39
C GLN A 79 -6.69 -20.74 -5.75
N PRO A 80 -6.65 -21.92 -6.40
CA PRO A 80 -5.40 -22.56 -6.72
C PRO A 80 -4.63 -21.56 -7.57
N VAL A 81 -3.57 -21.02 -6.98
CA VAL A 81 -2.77 -20.02 -7.66
C VAL A 81 -2.16 -20.73 -8.86
N PRO A 82 -2.19 -20.12 -10.07
CA PRO A 82 -1.58 -20.75 -11.23
C PRO A 82 -0.13 -21.09 -10.88
N ALA A 83 0.30 -22.35 -11.07
CA ALA A 83 1.64 -22.83 -10.74
C ALA A 83 2.74 -21.90 -11.30
N TRP A 84 2.45 -21.28 -12.43
CA TRP A 84 3.27 -20.26 -13.09
C TRP A 84 3.58 -19.03 -12.22
N THR A 85 2.62 -18.56 -11.42
CA THR A 85 2.82 -17.42 -10.50
C THR A 85 3.82 -17.80 -9.41
N THR A 86 3.65 -18.98 -8.80
CA THR A 86 4.56 -19.47 -7.76
C THR A 86 5.97 -19.65 -8.31
N PHE A 87 6.11 -20.20 -9.53
CA PHE A 87 7.40 -20.29 -10.23
C PHE A 87 8.05 -18.91 -10.43
N ARG A 88 7.31 -17.92 -10.95
CA ARG A 88 7.81 -16.55 -11.14
C ARG A 88 8.24 -15.89 -9.84
N VAL A 89 7.49 -16.07 -8.76
CA VAL A 89 7.88 -15.58 -7.43
C VAL A 89 9.22 -16.19 -7.03
N GLY A 90 9.37 -17.51 -7.14
CA GLY A 90 10.64 -18.20 -6.85
C GLY A 90 11.80 -17.70 -7.71
N LEU A 91 11.57 -17.53 -9.02
CA LEU A 91 12.55 -17.00 -9.97
C LEU A 91 12.99 -15.58 -9.61
N PHE A 92 12.05 -14.65 -9.39
CA PHE A 92 12.37 -13.27 -9.04
C PHE A 92 13.06 -13.16 -7.68
N CYS A 93 12.64 -13.95 -6.69
CA CYS A 93 13.34 -14.00 -5.39
C CYS A 93 14.78 -14.53 -5.55
N GLY A 94 14.99 -15.61 -6.31
CA GLY A 94 16.32 -16.15 -6.57
C GLY A 94 17.23 -15.15 -7.31
N LEU A 95 16.72 -14.52 -8.37
CA LEU A 95 17.43 -13.47 -9.10
C LEU A 95 17.75 -12.27 -8.22
N PHE A 96 16.79 -11.83 -7.39
CA PHE A 96 16.99 -10.71 -6.49
C PHE A 96 18.11 -10.99 -5.49
N ILE A 97 18.16 -12.17 -4.87
CA ILE A 97 19.22 -12.54 -3.93
C ILE A 97 20.58 -12.54 -4.64
N ALA A 98 20.69 -13.19 -5.80
CA ALA A 98 21.93 -13.24 -6.57
C ALA A 98 22.40 -11.84 -6.99
N LEU A 99 21.49 -11.01 -7.51
CA LEU A 99 21.81 -9.65 -7.93
C LEU A 99 22.19 -8.73 -6.76
N ASN A 100 21.60 -8.90 -5.57
CA ASN A 100 22.01 -8.13 -4.39
C ASN A 100 23.44 -8.46 -3.98
N VAL A 101 23.83 -9.74 -4.01
CA VAL A 101 25.23 -10.13 -3.75
C VAL A 101 26.15 -9.46 -4.77
N THR A 102 25.78 -9.47 -6.05
CA THR A 102 26.55 -8.78 -7.10
C THR A 102 26.62 -7.27 -6.85
N VAL A 103 25.52 -6.61 -6.50
CA VAL A 103 25.49 -5.18 -6.16
C VAL A 103 26.47 -4.86 -5.03
N ILE A 104 26.48 -5.68 -3.97
CA ILE A 104 27.38 -5.47 -2.83
C ILE A 104 28.84 -5.63 -3.27
N LEU A 105 29.17 -6.70 -4.00
CA LEU A 105 30.53 -6.95 -4.48
C LEU A 105 31.01 -5.85 -5.45
N SER A 106 30.17 -5.47 -6.42
CA SER A 106 30.45 -4.40 -7.37
C SER A 106 30.56 -3.04 -6.66
N GLY A 107 29.73 -2.80 -5.65
CA GLY A 107 29.77 -1.59 -4.83
C GLY A 107 31.11 -1.45 -4.12
N VAL A 108 31.59 -2.51 -3.46
CA VAL A 108 32.90 -2.54 -2.79
C VAL A 108 34.06 -2.40 -3.78
N ALA A 109 33.93 -2.96 -4.98
CA ALA A 109 35.03 -2.99 -5.96
C ALA A 109 35.16 -1.71 -6.82
N PHE A 110 34.06 -1.01 -7.11
CA PHE A 110 34.03 0.05 -8.13
C PHE A 110 33.55 1.41 -7.61
N ILE A 111 32.91 1.49 -6.43
CA ILE A 111 32.50 2.78 -5.86
C ILE A 111 33.69 3.37 -5.09
N ASP A 112 34.54 4.08 -5.81
CA ASP A 112 35.54 4.99 -5.26
C ASP A 112 35.11 6.42 -5.58
N GLY A 113 34.44 7.07 -4.61
CA GLY A 113 33.97 8.44 -4.73
C GLY A 113 33.93 9.14 -3.36
N PRO A 114 34.15 10.47 -3.32
CA PRO A 114 34.19 11.21 -2.06
C PRO A 114 32.83 11.28 -1.36
N ASN A 115 31.73 11.10 -2.09
CA ASN A 115 30.38 11.21 -1.54
C ASN A 115 29.38 10.23 -2.19
N VAL A 116 29.03 9.15 -1.47
CA VAL A 116 28.05 8.14 -1.93
C VAL A 116 26.60 8.49 -1.59
N TRP A 117 26.39 9.53 -0.76
CA TRP A 117 25.07 9.82 -0.21
C TRP A 117 24.00 10.19 -1.24
N PRO A 118 24.28 10.93 -2.33
CA PRO A 118 23.28 11.19 -3.36
C PRO A 118 22.75 9.91 -3.99
N LEU A 119 23.65 8.98 -4.36
CA LEU A 119 23.29 7.66 -4.87
C LEU A 119 22.43 6.89 -3.86
N VAL A 120 22.85 6.83 -2.60
CA VAL A 120 22.11 6.12 -1.54
C VAL A 120 20.71 6.69 -1.37
N ARG A 121 20.54 8.02 -1.29
CA ARG A 121 19.21 8.66 -1.12
C ARG A 121 18.30 8.40 -2.32
N ILE A 122 18.84 8.49 -3.53
CA ILE A 122 18.09 8.23 -4.77
C ILE A 122 17.58 6.79 -4.81
N TYR A 123 18.37 5.79 -4.41
CA TYR A 123 17.94 4.38 -4.46
C TYR A 123 17.21 3.89 -3.20
N ARG A 124 17.42 4.55 -2.05
CA ARG A 124 16.79 4.17 -0.77
C ARG A 124 15.27 4.21 -0.85
N GLY A 125 14.68 5.28 -1.40
CA GLY A 125 13.23 5.40 -1.52
C GLY A 125 12.58 4.24 -2.29
N GLY A 126 13.18 3.86 -3.43
CA GLY A 126 12.74 2.72 -4.22
C GLY A 126 12.88 1.38 -3.49
N PHE A 127 13.99 1.16 -2.78
CA PHE A 127 14.18 -0.05 -1.97
C PHE A 127 13.14 -0.17 -0.86
N LEU A 128 12.90 0.90 -0.10
CA LEU A 128 11.89 0.93 0.97
C LEU A 128 10.47 0.68 0.43
N LEU A 129 10.16 1.15 -0.79
CA LEU A 129 8.88 0.84 -1.44
C LEU A 129 8.75 -0.65 -1.76
N ILE A 130 9.82 -1.27 -2.28
CA ILE A 130 9.86 -2.70 -2.59
C ILE A 130 9.73 -3.53 -1.32
N GLU A 131 10.46 -3.17 -0.26
CA GLU A 131 10.38 -3.79 1.06
C GLU A 131 8.96 -3.67 1.63
N PHE A 132 8.34 -2.50 1.55
CA PHE A 132 6.96 -2.31 1.99
C PHE A 132 5.97 -3.23 1.26
N LEU A 133 6.10 -3.38 -0.06
CA LEU A 133 5.26 -4.30 -0.85
C LEU A 133 5.47 -5.76 -0.45
N PHE A 134 6.73 -6.14 -0.17
CA PHE A 134 7.07 -7.48 0.32
C PHE A 134 6.45 -7.75 1.70
N LEU A 135 6.58 -6.81 2.65
CA LEU A 135 5.97 -6.89 3.98
C LEU A 135 4.44 -6.93 3.91
N LEU A 136 3.83 -6.21 2.96
CA LEU A 136 2.39 -6.29 2.69
C LEU A 136 2.00 -7.69 2.18
N GLY A 137 2.84 -8.33 1.37
CA GLY A 137 2.72 -9.74 0.99
C GLY A 137 2.71 -10.68 2.20
N ILE A 138 3.64 -10.49 3.14
CA ILE A 138 3.68 -11.27 4.40
C ILE A 138 2.41 -11.05 5.23
N ASN A 139 1.99 -9.79 5.40
CA ASN A 139 0.79 -9.46 6.16
C ASN A 139 -0.46 -10.11 5.56
N THR A 140 -0.64 -10.04 4.24
CA THR A 140 -1.79 -10.67 3.56
C THR A 140 -1.74 -12.19 3.61
N TYR A 141 -0.55 -12.80 3.61
CA TYR A 141 -0.38 -14.24 3.87
C TYR A 141 -0.81 -14.59 5.31
N GLY A 142 -0.28 -13.88 6.31
CA GLY A 142 -0.62 -14.10 7.71
C GLY A 142 -2.11 -13.92 8.01
N TRP A 143 -2.74 -12.88 7.44
CA TRP A 143 -4.18 -12.67 7.56
C TRP A 143 -4.99 -13.83 6.98
N ARG A 144 -4.57 -14.40 5.84
CA ARG A 144 -5.23 -15.58 5.27
C ARG A 144 -5.09 -16.80 6.16
N GLN A 145 -3.89 -17.07 6.68
CA GLN A 145 -3.65 -18.19 7.59
C GLN A 145 -4.47 -18.07 8.89
N ALA A 146 -4.59 -16.85 9.42
CA ALA A 146 -5.40 -16.56 10.60
C ALA A 146 -6.92 -16.50 10.34
N GLY A 147 -7.38 -16.70 9.09
CA GLY A 147 -8.80 -16.62 8.72
C GLY A 147 -9.39 -15.20 8.75
N VAL A 148 -8.55 -14.17 8.69
CA VAL A 148 -8.97 -12.76 8.63
C VAL A 148 -9.39 -12.41 7.20
N ASN A 149 -10.65 -12.00 7.04
CA ASN A 149 -11.23 -11.60 5.76
C ASN A 149 -10.80 -10.17 5.36
N HIS A 150 -9.52 -10.01 5.05
CA HIS A 150 -8.93 -8.75 4.59
C HIS A 150 -9.60 -8.23 3.30
N VAL A 151 -10.07 -9.11 2.40
CA VAL A 151 -10.80 -8.72 1.18
C VAL A 151 -12.04 -7.90 1.52
N LEU A 152 -12.84 -8.36 2.49
CA LEU A 152 -14.01 -7.62 2.96
C LEU A 152 -13.62 -6.35 3.74
N ILE A 153 -12.65 -6.44 4.64
CA ILE A 153 -12.22 -5.33 5.52
C ILE A 153 -11.73 -4.13 4.70
N PHE A 154 -10.96 -4.39 3.64
CA PHE A 154 -10.46 -3.37 2.72
C PHE A 154 -11.44 -3.02 1.59
N GLU A 155 -12.66 -3.57 1.62
CA GLU A 155 -13.69 -3.36 0.58
C GLU A 155 -13.16 -3.70 -0.84
N LEU A 156 -12.30 -4.71 -0.92
CA LEU A 156 -11.75 -5.22 -2.17
C LEU A 156 -12.77 -6.08 -2.90
N ASN A 157 -12.70 -6.10 -4.22
CA ASN A 157 -13.54 -6.98 -5.02
C ASN A 157 -13.13 -8.45 -4.77
N PRO A 158 -14.03 -9.33 -4.29
CA PRO A 158 -13.71 -10.74 -4.04
C PRO A 158 -13.27 -11.51 -5.28
N ARG A 159 -13.72 -11.08 -6.47
CA ARG A 159 -13.37 -11.71 -7.75
C ARG A 159 -12.09 -11.16 -8.36
N SER A 160 -11.58 -10.03 -7.85
CA SER A 160 -10.43 -9.34 -8.42
C SER A 160 -9.69 -8.57 -7.33
N ASN A 161 -8.86 -9.31 -6.60
CA ASN A 161 -7.94 -8.79 -5.60
C ASN A 161 -6.56 -9.43 -5.81
N LEU A 162 -5.52 -8.73 -5.35
CA LEU A 162 -4.17 -9.28 -5.34
C LEU A 162 -4.06 -10.32 -4.23
N SER A 163 -3.45 -11.45 -4.56
CA SER A 163 -3.04 -12.46 -3.59
C SER A 163 -1.68 -12.08 -2.99
N HIS A 164 -1.31 -12.71 -1.87
CA HIS A 164 0.03 -12.56 -1.30
C HIS A 164 1.12 -12.94 -2.30
N GLN A 165 0.89 -13.97 -3.14
CA GLN A 165 1.84 -14.36 -4.18
C GLN A 165 1.99 -13.29 -5.27
N HIS A 166 0.89 -12.64 -5.69
CA HIS A 166 0.99 -11.52 -6.64
C HIS A 166 1.73 -10.32 -6.05
N LEU A 167 1.57 -10.05 -4.75
CA LEU A 167 2.34 -9.01 -4.06
C LEU A 167 3.84 -9.36 -4.04
N PHE A 168 4.19 -10.61 -3.74
CA PHE A 168 5.58 -11.08 -3.81
C PHE A 168 6.14 -11.05 -5.23
N GLU A 169 5.35 -11.38 -6.25
CA GLU A 169 5.75 -11.31 -7.65
C GLU A 169 6.08 -9.86 -8.05
N ILE A 170 5.20 -8.91 -7.71
CA ILE A 170 5.41 -7.48 -7.98
C ILE A 170 6.65 -6.96 -7.24
N ALA A 171 6.77 -7.27 -5.94
CA ALA A 171 7.91 -6.85 -5.14
C ALA A 171 9.23 -7.44 -5.67
N GLY A 172 9.26 -8.73 -5.99
CA GLY A 172 10.44 -9.40 -6.55
C GLY A 172 10.82 -8.85 -7.92
N PHE A 173 9.85 -8.64 -8.81
CA PHE A 173 10.09 -8.05 -10.13
C PHE A 173 10.68 -6.62 -10.02
N LEU A 174 10.09 -5.77 -9.19
CA LEU A 174 10.61 -4.42 -8.95
C LEU A 174 11.98 -4.45 -8.26
N GLY A 175 12.21 -5.41 -7.35
CA GLY A 175 13.50 -5.67 -6.73
C GLY A 175 14.59 -6.00 -7.74
N VAL A 176 14.31 -6.89 -8.69
CA VAL A 176 15.24 -7.24 -9.77
C VAL A 176 15.56 -6.00 -10.62
N LEU A 177 14.54 -5.21 -11.01
CA LEU A 177 14.76 -3.97 -11.76
C LEU A 177 15.58 -2.94 -10.98
N TRP A 178 15.35 -2.84 -9.67
CA TRP A 178 16.12 -1.96 -8.79
C TRP A 178 17.59 -2.37 -8.75
N CYS A 179 17.90 -3.67 -8.58
CA CYS A 179 19.27 -4.16 -8.60
C CYS A 179 19.93 -3.94 -9.97
N LEU A 180 19.23 -4.23 -11.07
CA LEU A 180 19.75 -4.02 -12.42
C LEU A 180 20.05 -2.54 -12.69
N SER A 181 19.17 -1.63 -12.26
CA SER A 181 19.38 -0.19 -12.38
C SER A 181 20.60 0.26 -11.57
N LEU A 182 20.75 -0.21 -10.33
CA LEU A 182 21.89 0.13 -9.48
C LEU A 182 23.22 -0.43 -10.03
N LEU A 183 23.21 -1.67 -10.55
CA LEU A 183 24.37 -2.23 -11.26
C LEU A 183 24.70 -1.40 -12.51
N ALA A 184 23.69 -1.02 -13.30
CA ALA A 184 23.91 -0.17 -14.48
C ALA A 184 24.50 1.20 -14.10
N CYS A 185 24.16 1.76 -12.94
CA CYS A 185 24.83 2.94 -12.38
C CYS A 185 26.31 2.66 -12.07
N ILE A 186 26.60 1.59 -11.32
CA ILE A 186 27.98 1.26 -10.90
C ILE A 186 28.86 1.00 -12.13
N TYR A 187 28.34 0.30 -13.13
CA TYR A 187 29.03 0.02 -14.39
C TYR A 187 28.89 1.14 -15.43
N GLY A 188 28.32 2.30 -15.08
CA GLY A 188 28.05 3.41 -16.00
C GLY A 188 29.30 3.88 -16.77
N LYS A 189 30.47 3.87 -16.11
CA LYS A 189 31.77 4.19 -16.75
C LYS A 189 32.10 3.28 -17.94
N PHE A 190 31.61 2.04 -17.95
CA PHE A 190 31.88 1.06 -18.99
C PHE A 190 30.78 0.99 -20.06
N THR A 191 29.58 1.49 -19.77
CA THR A 191 28.40 1.34 -20.65
C THR A 191 28.12 2.58 -21.50
N TYR A 192 28.92 3.64 -21.38
CA TYR A 192 28.72 4.95 -22.05
C TYR A 192 27.36 5.61 -21.76
N ILE A 193 26.62 5.11 -20.77
CA ILE A 193 25.33 5.66 -20.33
C ILE A 193 25.60 6.47 -19.06
N PRO A 194 25.21 7.76 -19.00
CA PRO A 194 25.39 8.56 -17.79
C PRO A 194 24.67 7.92 -16.60
N MET A 195 25.37 7.82 -15.48
CA MET A 195 24.89 7.17 -14.26
C MET A 195 23.53 7.73 -13.79
N GLN A 196 23.31 9.02 -14.00
CA GLN A 196 22.12 9.80 -13.63
C GLN A 196 20.87 9.36 -14.41
N VAL A 197 21.00 8.70 -15.55
CA VAL A 197 19.86 8.28 -16.38
C VAL A 197 19.17 7.03 -15.81
N ASN A 198 19.92 6.10 -15.22
CA ASN A 198 19.39 4.82 -14.75
C ASN A 198 18.30 4.93 -13.67
N PRO A 199 18.42 5.80 -12.65
CA PRO A 199 17.34 5.99 -11.68
C PRO A 199 16.08 6.61 -12.33
N LEU A 200 16.24 7.54 -13.28
CA LEU A 200 15.11 8.14 -13.99
C LEU A 200 14.35 7.10 -14.81
N ILE A 201 15.06 6.18 -15.48
CA ILE A 201 14.44 5.06 -16.19
C ILE A 201 13.67 4.16 -15.21
N LEU A 202 14.26 3.82 -14.07
CA LEU A 202 13.63 2.96 -13.06
C LEU A 202 12.35 3.60 -12.50
N TYR A 203 12.44 4.82 -12.00
CA TYR A 203 11.30 5.52 -11.39
C TYR A 203 10.26 5.94 -12.42
N GLY A 204 10.68 6.31 -13.63
CA GLY A 204 9.80 6.53 -14.77
C GLY A 204 9.01 5.27 -15.12
N PHE A 205 9.67 4.11 -15.17
CA PHE A 205 9.00 2.82 -15.36
C PHE A 205 8.02 2.50 -14.21
N MET A 206 8.41 2.69 -12.94
CA MET A 206 7.52 2.45 -11.79
C MET A 206 6.28 3.36 -11.83
N LEU A 207 6.44 4.63 -12.18
CA LEU A 207 5.35 5.58 -12.32
C LEU A 207 4.43 5.19 -13.47
N LEU A 208 4.98 4.91 -14.66
CA LEU A 208 4.23 4.46 -15.83
C LEU A 208 3.51 3.15 -15.54
N PHE A 209 4.14 2.20 -14.85
CA PHE A 209 3.52 0.97 -14.40
C PHE A 209 2.30 1.26 -13.53
N LEU A 210 2.37 2.19 -12.58
CA LEU A 210 1.26 2.53 -11.69
C LEU A 210 0.11 3.22 -12.45
N ILE A 211 0.39 4.23 -13.27
CA ILE A 211 -0.63 5.07 -13.92
C ILE A 211 -1.16 4.50 -15.25
N ASN A 212 -0.49 3.49 -15.83
CA ASN A 212 -0.81 2.97 -17.15
C ASN A 212 -2.32 2.62 -17.30
N PRO A 213 -3.06 3.28 -18.20
CA PRO A 213 -4.51 3.14 -18.31
C PRO A 213 -4.95 1.85 -19.00
N THR A 214 -4.05 1.11 -19.63
CA THR A 214 -4.39 -0.14 -20.34
C THR A 214 -4.82 -1.23 -19.36
N LYS A 215 -5.74 -2.12 -19.80
CA LYS A 215 -6.27 -3.25 -19.01
C LYS A 215 -5.25 -4.38 -18.78
N THR A 216 -3.95 -4.07 -18.77
CA THR A 216 -2.83 -4.98 -18.54
C THR A 216 -2.33 -4.85 -17.10
N LEU A 217 -1.41 -5.74 -16.69
CA LEU A 217 -0.61 -5.59 -15.46
C LEU A 217 -1.42 -5.21 -14.20
N TYR A 218 -2.38 -6.04 -13.79
CA TYR A 218 -3.16 -5.78 -12.56
C TYR A 218 -3.96 -4.46 -12.54
N TYR A 219 -4.46 -4.01 -13.71
CA TYR A 219 -5.25 -2.77 -13.91
C TYR A 219 -6.24 -2.44 -12.77
N LYS A 220 -7.11 -3.37 -12.38
CA LYS A 220 -8.14 -3.12 -11.36
C LYS A 220 -7.54 -2.74 -10.00
N SER A 221 -6.44 -3.38 -9.62
CA SER A 221 -5.76 -3.12 -8.34
C SER A 221 -5.00 -1.80 -8.37
N ARG A 222 -4.36 -1.46 -9.50
CA ARG A 222 -3.68 -0.17 -9.68
C ARG A 222 -4.65 1.00 -9.58
N PHE A 223 -5.77 0.95 -10.29
CA PHE A 223 -6.81 1.99 -10.21
C PHE A 223 -7.52 2.03 -8.86
N TRP A 224 -7.64 0.89 -8.17
CA TRP A 224 -8.12 0.88 -6.79
C TRP A 224 -7.15 1.65 -5.87
N LEU A 225 -5.84 1.41 -5.96
CA LEU A 225 -4.83 2.13 -5.19
C LEU A 225 -4.82 3.63 -5.52
N LEU A 226 -4.89 4.01 -6.80
CA LEU A 226 -4.95 5.41 -7.23
C LEU A 226 -6.19 6.13 -6.70
N LYS A 227 -7.37 5.49 -6.77
CA LYS A 227 -8.60 6.02 -6.16
C LYS A 227 -8.47 6.15 -4.65
N LEU A 228 -7.83 5.18 -4.00
CA LEU A 228 -7.61 5.20 -2.56
C LEU A 228 -6.68 6.35 -2.14
N LEU A 229 -5.55 6.52 -2.83
CA LEU A 229 -4.63 7.65 -2.65
C LEU A 229 -5.37 8.97 -2.86
N PHE A 230 -6.12 9.12 -3.95
CA PHE A 230 -6.91 10.32 -4.20
C PHE A 230 -7.82 10.66 -3.01
N ARG A 231 -8.63 9.70 -2.52
CA ARG A 231 -9.51 9.91 -1.36
C ARG A 231 -8.75 10.27 -0.09
N VAL A 232 -7.54 9.74 0.10
CA VAL A 232 -6.68 10.09 1.24
C VAL A 232 -6.22 11.53 1.15
N PHE A 233 -5.74 11.98 -0.02
CA PHE A 233 -5.31 13.37 -0.24
C PHE A 233 -6.47 14.37 -0.23
N THR A 234 -7.67 13.95 -0.62
CA THR A 234 -8.90 14.76 -0.57
C THR A 234 -9.80 14.42 0.62
N ALA A 235 -9.23 13.85 1.70
CA ALA A 235 -9.95 13.36 2.87
C ALA A 235 -11.01 14.31 3.48
N PRO A 236 -10.82 15.65 3.51
CA PRO A 236 -11.86 16.56 4.04
C PRO A 236 -13.20 16.48 3.31
N PHE A 237 -13.19 16.06 2.04
CA PHE A 237 -14.34 16.05 1.14
C PHE A 237 -15.05 14.69 1.04
N HIS A 238 -14.45 13.62 1.56
CA HIS A 238 -15.02 12.27 1.48
C HIS A 238 -15.31 11.68 2.86
N LYS A 239 -16.10 10.61 2.89
CA LYS A 239 -16.27 9.79 4.09
C LYS A 239 -15.01 8.93 4.23
N VAL A 240 -14.40 8.92 5.41
CA VAL A 240 -13.17 8.16 5.68
C VAL A 240 -13.54 6.72 6.06
N GLY A 241 -13.28 5.79 5.13
CA GLY A 241 -13.42 4.35 5.34
C GLY A 241 -12.20 3.74 6.04
N PHE A 242 -12.25 2.41 6.26
CA PHE A 242 -11.14 1.70 6.88
C PHE A 242 -9.88 1.70 6.01
N ALA A 243 -10.03 1.46 4.71
CA ALA A 243 -8.91 1.46 3.77
C ALA A 243 -8.19 2.83 3.71
N ASP A 244 -8.95 3.94 3.74
CA ASP A 244 -8.39 5.30 3.70
C ASP A 244 -7.58 5.59 4.98
N PHE A 245 -8.13 5.19 6.12
CA PHE A 245 -7.48 5.29 7.43
C PHE A 245 -6.18 4.46 7.47
N TRP A 246 -6.25 3.21 7.03
CA TRP A 246 -5.11 2.29 7.05
C TRP A 246 -3.98 2.78 6.15
N LEU A 247 -4.31 3.17 4.90
CA LEU A 247 -3.29 3.63 3.94
C LEU A 247 -2.61 4.91 4.43
N ALA A 248 -3.37 5.88 4.94
CA ALA A 248 -2.80 7.11 5.49
C ALA A 248 -1.88 6.82 6.69
N ASP A 249 -2.16 5.77 7.47
CA ASP A 249 -1.30 5.38 8.59
C ASP A 249 0.00 4.76 8.07
N GLN A 250 -0.08 3.94 7.01
CA GLN A 250 1.12 3.44 6.32
C GLN A 250 1.98 4.58 5.76
N LEU A 251 1.36 5.64 5.21
CA LEU A 251 2.10 6.80 4.70
C LEU A 251 2.98 7.47 5.77
N ASN A 252 2.64 7.38 7.07
CA ASN A 252 3.48 7.93 8.13
C ASN A 252 4.80 7.15 8.25
N SER A 253 4.75 5.82 8.08
CA SER A 253 5.97 4.99 8.01
C SER A 253 6.73 5.19 6.70
N LEU A 254 6.04 5.60 5.62
CA LEU A 254 6.63 5.84 4.30
C LEU A 254 7.08 7.30 4.09
N VAL A 255 7.13 8.12 5.15
CA VAL A 255 7.57 9.53 5.07
C VAL A 255 8.96 9.68 4.46
N VAL A 256 9.86 8.73 4.72
CA VAL A 256 11.22 8.72 4.15
C VAL A 256 11.19 8.61 2.63
N ILE A 257 10.27 7.82 2.07
CA ILE A 257 10.11 7.69 0.61
C ILE A 257 9.66 9.02 0.00
N LEU A 258 8.75 9.75 0.66
CA LEU A 258 8.32 11.07 0.18
C LEU A 258 9.46 12.10 0.23
N MET A 259 10.27 12.05 1.30
CA MET A 259 11.46 12.89 1.46
C MET A 259 12.57 12.56 0.44
N ASP A 260 12.71 11.30 0.05
CA ASP A 260 13.65 10.87 -0.99
C ASP A 260 13.15 11.22 -2.40
N LEU A 261 11.83 11.17 -2.62
CA LEU A 261 11.22 11.65 -3.86
C LEU A 261 11.41 13.16 -4.03
N GLU A 262 11.20 13.93 -2.96
CA GLU A 262 11.47 15.37 -2.91
C GLU A 262 12.95 15.66 -3.18
N TYR A 263 13.86 14.97 -2.49
CA TYR A 263 15.30 15.07 -2.73
C TYR A 263 15.66 14.77 -4.18
N MET A 264 15.11 13.70 -4.76
CA MET A 264 15.36 13.32 -6.15
C MET A 264 14.91 14.43 -7.11
N ILE A 265 13.70 14.96 -6.95
CA ILE A 265 13.19 16.05 -7.79
C ILE A 265 14.11 17.28 -7.70
N CYS A 266 14.50 17.67 -6.48
CA CYS A 266 15.40 18.80 -6.26
C CYS A 266 16.79 18.54 -6.88
N PHE A 267 17.38 17.37 -6.62
CA PHE A 267 18.72 17.01 -7.11
C PHE A 267 18.79 17.05 -8.63
N TYR A 268 17.83 16.44 -9.33
CA TYR A 268 17.79 16.46 -10.80
C TYR A 268 17.45 17.83 -11.41
N SER A 269 16.89 18.75 -10.61
CA SER A 269 16.55 20.10 -11.07
C SER A 269 17.69 21.10 -10.86
N PHE A 270 18.46 20.96 -9.77
CA PHE A 270 19.37 22.01 -9.32
C PHE A 270 20.82 21.55 -9.04
N GLU A 271 21.05 20.27 -8.70
CA GLU A 271 22.38 19.80 -8.28
C GLU A 271 23.04 18.84 -9.28
N VAL A 272 22.26 18.26 -10.21
CA VAL A 272 22.79 17.30 -11.17
C VAL A 272 23.72 17.95 -12.18
N GLN A 273 24.93 17.42 -12.27
CA GLN A 273 25.90 17.80 -13.30
C GLN A 273 25.86 16.73 -14.40
N TRP A 274 25.31 17.08 -15.55
CA TRP A 274 25.18 16.15 -16.69
C TRP A 274 26.49 15.89 -17.42
N GLU A 275 27.43 16.84 -17.35
CA GLU A 275 28.72 16.77 -18.03
C GLU A 275 29.80 16.03 -17.21
N ASP A 276 29.57 15.81 -15.91
CA ASP A 276 30.53 15.11 -15.06
C ASP A 276 30.43 13.58 -15.22
N SER A 277 31.56 12.97 -15.54
CA SER A 277 31.76 11.52 -15.60
C SER A 277 31.56 10.79 -14.26
N ALA A 278 31.68 11.49 -13.12
CA ALA A 278 31.43 10.97 -11.78
C ALA A 278 29.93 10.89 -11.44
N GLY A 279 29.08 11.60 -12.19
CA GLY A 279 27.63 11.55 -12.09
C GLY A 279 27.07 11.70 -10.67
N LEU A 280 26.42 10.65 -10.14
CA LEU A 280 25.82 10.70 -8.79
C LEU A 280 26.85 10.63 -7.65
N LEU A 281 28.14 10.43 -7.97
CA LEU A 281 29.25 10.42 -7.03
C LEU A 281 30.07 11.72 -7.08
N ALA A 282 29.70 12.64 -7.98
CA ALA A 282 30.34 13.95 -8.09
C ALA A 282 30.17 14.75 -6.79
N PRO A 283 31.21 15.46 -6.33
CA PRO A 283 31.07 16.38 -5.22
C PRO A 283 30.14 17.54 -5.62
N THR A 284 29.09 17.75 -4.84
CA THR A 284 28.20 18.92 -5.00
C THR A 284 28.61 20.01 -4.02
N ASP A 285 29.02 21.17 -4.55
CA ASP A 285 29.43 22.33 -3.74
C ASP A 285 28.24 22.93 -2.96
N ASN A 286 27.02 22.73 -3.45
CA ASN A 286 25.78 23.24 -2.85
C ASN A 286 24.86 22.07 -2.51
N GLN A 287 24.83 21.64 -1.24
CA GLN A 287 23.90 20.60 -0.73
C GLN A 287 22.53 21.19 -0.35
N ILE A 288 21.93 21.94 -1.26
CA ILE A 288 20.67 22.66 -1.01
C ILE A 288 19.54 21.65 -0.81
N CYS A 289 19.47 20.59 -1.61
CA CYS A 289 18.37 19.63 -1.66
C CYS A 289 18.26 18.70 -0.44
N ASN A 290 19.31 18.60 0.38
CA ASN A 290 19.27 17.88 1.66
C ASN A 290 19.13 18.82 2.87
N SER A 291 18.88 20.11 2.65
CA SER A 291 18.73 21.11 3.69
C SER A 291 17.26 21.42 3.98
N TYR A 292 17.00 21.95 5.18
CA TYR A 292 15.70 22.54 5.53
C TYR A 292 15.59 24.02 5.12
N SER A 293 16.63 24.60 4.53
CA SER A 293 16.74 26.05 4.24
C SER A 293 15.61 26.62 3.38
N TYR A 294 15.09 25.86 2.42
CA TYR A 294 14.00 26.27 1.53
C TYR A 294 12.61 25.79 1.99
N GLY A 295 12.52 25.15 3.16
CA GLY A 295 11.27 24.79 3.83
C GLY A 295 10.43 23.65 3.22
N VAL A 296 10.55 23.37 1.91
CA VAL A 296 9.74 22.33 1.23
C VAL A 296 9.96 20.95 1.85
N ARG A 297 11.19 20.62 2.23
CA ARG A 297 11.51 19.37 2.92
C ARG A 297 10.72 19.18 4.22
N ALA A 298 10.58 20.24 5.02
CA ALA A 298 9.74 20.22 6.23
C ALA A 298 8.26 20.03 5.88
N VAL A 299 7.76 20.67 4.82
CA VAL A 299 6.37 20.50 4.36
C VAL A 299 6.13 19.06 3.95
N VAL A 300 7.01 18.46 3.13
CA VAL A 300 6.90 17.08 2.66
C VAL A 300 6.93 16.09 3.83
N GLN A 301 7.79 16.30 4.81
CA GLN A 301 7.84 15.49 6.03
C GLN A 301 6.52 15.53 6.83
N CYS A 302 5.82 16.66 6.81
CA CYS A 302 4.53 16.83 7.50
C CYS A 302 3.34 16.24 6.74
N ILE A 303 3.45 15.96 5.42
CA ILE A 303 2.31 15.52 4.60
C ILE A 303 1.59 14.30 5.20
N PRO A 304 2.26 13.18 5.55
CA PRO A 304 1.55 12.01 6.08
C PRO A 304 0.80 12.27 7.38
N ALA A 305 1.40 13.04 8.28
CA ALA A 305 0.79 13.41 9.55
C ALA A 305 -0.40 14.36 9.34
N TRP A 306 -0.28 15.30 8.41
CA TRP A 306 -1.37 16.18 7.98
C TRP A 306 -2.56 15.40 7.45
N LEU A 307 -2.34 14.43 6.56
CA LEU A 307 -3.39 13.58 6.01
C LEU A 307 -4.14 12.80 7.12
N ARG A 308 -3.43 12.26 8.11
CA ARG A 308 -4.07 11.61 9.26
C ARG A 308 -4.80 12.58 10.17
N PHE A 309 -4.22 13.76 10.41
CA PHE A 309 -4.83 14.82 11.18
C PHE A 309 -6.20 15.23 10.60
N ILE A 310 -6.25 15.58 9.31
CA ILE A 310 -7.50 16.00 8.65
C ILE A 310 -8.52 14.86 8.56
N GLN A 311 -8.09 13.61 8.36
CA GLN A 311 -8.98 12.44 8.42
C GLN A 311 -9.61 12.28 9.81
N CYS A 312 -8.85 12.49 10.87
CA CYS A 312 -9.36 12.40 12.24
C CYS A 312 -10.37 13.52 12.52
N LEU A 313 -10.11 14.75 12.07
CA LEU A 313 -11.08 15.85 12.16
C LEU A 313 -12.36 15.57 11.36
N ARG A 314 -12.25 15.02 10.15
CA ARG A 314 -13.41 14.62 9.33
C ARG A 314 -14.25 13.56 10.05
N ARG A 315 -13.63 12.53 10.63
CA ARG A 315 -14.37 11.50 11.39
C ARG A 315 -14.99 12.04 12.67
N TYR A 316 -14.36 13.01 13.33
CA TYR A 316 -14.97 13.72 14.45
C TYR A 316 -16.21 14.49 13.99
N ARG A 317 -16.14 15.20 12.87
CA ARG A 317 -17.29 15.91 12.29
C ARG A 317 -18.46 14.96 12.06
N ASP A 318 -18.20 13.77 11.53
CA ASP A 318 -19.22 12.78 11.15
C ASP A 318 -19.87 12.08 12.35
N ASN A 319 -19.06 11.66 13.34
CA ASN A 319 -19.54 10.79 14.42
C ASN A 319 -19.61 11.48 15.79
N LYS A 320 -19.05 12.70 15.93
CA LYS A 320 -18.95 13.50 17.17
C LYS A 320 -18.29 12.78 18.36
N ARG A 321 -17.48 11.74 18.10
CA ARG A 321 -16.79 10.97 19.15
C ARG A 321 -15.42 11.56 19.48
N ALA A 322 -15.20 11.91 20.75
CA ALA A 322 -13.99 12.59 21.23
C ALA A 322 -12.67 11.85 20.93
N PHE A 323 -12.67 10.52 20.83
CA PHE A 323 -11.45 9.75 20.51
C PHE A 323 -10.83 10.15 19.16
N HIS A 324 -11.63 10.67 18.22
CA HIS A 324 -11.13 11.19 16.96
C HIS A 324 -10.26 12.45 17.15
N LEU A 325 -10.63 13.32 18.09
CA LEU A 325 -9.82 14.51 18.43
C LEU A 325 -8.52 14.14 19.13
N VAL A 326 -8.55 13.15 20.02
CA VAL A 326 -7.32 12.64 20.67
C VAL A 326 -6.33 12.14 19.62
N ASN A 327 -6.81 11.38 18.63
CA ASN A 327 -5.98 10.95 17.51
C ASN A 327 -5.49 12.13 16.66
N ALA A 328 -6.33 13.13 16.39
CA ALA A 328 -5.89 14.35 15.69
C ALA A 328 -4.74 15.03 16.47
N GLY A 329 -4.89 15.17 17.79
CA GLY A 329 -3.83 15.67 18.67
C GLY A 329 -2.53 14.88 18.53
N LYS A 330 -2.59 13.54 18.57
CA LYS A 330 -1.43 12.67 18.35
C LYS A 330 -0.69 13.00 17.05
N TYR A 331 -1.38 13.07 15.91
CA TYR A 331 -0.72 13.36 14.62
C TYR A 331 -0.25 14.81 14.49
N SER A 332 -0.86 15.76 15.21
CA SER A 332 -0.41 17.16 15.21
C SER A 332 0.96 17.35 15.89
N THR A 333 1.36 16.45 16.79
CA THR A 333 2.67 16.50 17.46
C THR A 333 3.83 16.47 16.46
N THR A 334 3.66 15.78 15.33
CA THR A 334 4.64 15.74 14.24
C THR A 334 4.96 17.13 13.69
N PHE A 335 3.99 18.04 13.62
CA PHE A 335 4.23 19.39 13.11
C PHE A 335 5.23 20.15 13.98
N PHE A 336 5.13 20.00 15.30
CA PHE A 336 6.07 20.61 16.24
C PHE A 336 7.45 19.99 16.10
N VAL A 337 7.54 18.66 16.08
CA VAL A 337 8.84 17.95 15.92
C VAL A 337 9.55 18.39 14.65
N VAL A 338 8.85 18.43 13.52
CA VAL A 338 9.42 18.84 12.23
C VAL A 338 9.81 20.31 12.24
N THR A 339 8.98 21.19 12.81
CA THR A 339 9.28 22.63 12.90
C THR A 339 10.55 22.87 13.73
N PHE A 340 10.66 22.25 14.90
CA PHE A 340 11.86 22.38 15.74
C PHE A 340 13.09 21.78 15.08
N ALA A 341 12.97 20.62 14.41
CA ALA A 341 14.07 20.03 13.66
C ALA A 341 14.55 20.94 12.52
N ALA A 342 13.61 21.55 11.78
CA ALA A 342 13.93 22.48 10.71
C ALA A 342 14.61 23.75 11.25
N LEU A 343 14.08 24.36 12.32
CA LEU A 343 14.68 25.54 12.96
C LEU A 343 16.08 25.26 13.50
N TYR A 344 16.27 24.11 14.17
CA TYR A 344 17.57 23.69 14.67
C TYR A 344 18.57 23.48 13.54
N SER A 345 18.14 22.86 12.42
CA SER A 345 19.01 22.64 11.27
C SER A 345 19.39 23.92 10.52
N THR A 346 18.57 24.97 10.57
CA THR A 346 18.83 26.23 9.86
C THR A 346 19.58 27.27 10.67
N HIS A 347 19.51 27.22 12.00
CA HIS A 347 20.15 28.17 12.92
C HIS A 347 21.30 27.55 13.73
N LYS A 348 21.77 26.35 13.33
CA LYS A 348 23.02 25.78 13.80
C LYS A 348 24.19 26.46 13.12
#